data_AF-A0A479ZPV6-F1
#
_entry.id   AF-A0A479ZPV6-F1
#
_cell.length_a   1.000
_cell.length_b   1.000
_cell.length_c   1.000
_cell.angle_alpha   90.00
_cell.angle_beta   90.00
_cell.angle_gamma   90.00
#
_symmetry.space_group_name_H-M   'P 1'
#
loop_
_entity.id
_entity.type
_entity.pdbx_description
1 polymer ?
#
loop_
_entity_poly.entity_id
_entity_poly.type
_entity_poly.pdbx_seq_one_letter_code
_entity_poly.pdbx_strand_id
1 'polypeptide(L)'
;MAQRSPRQSLLSIFSFNKSGSKSSEPKSRNGKASQPQPRRRSRHDPVKTAPRRSPSTEPRQNNDLGRSESFDPLLSQLRQKPVPPKSRKPRPTPGKRPPNAAVGASVLPFRKPADPSPRRRPEGDILPAPTSPLAPRDKLVKRVRKKRRVSPIIYAARLVILGLGIGVISGTILSVLNALGRSSAAADQTVNLSLEQQQNSTSSNALVSSLQLTQESSDLKTAILGLAKDLPKLKPGVFLVDLDTGNYVDIQGQEAVPAASTIKLPILVSFFQAVDEGRIRLDEVLTMEEKHIAKGSGELQDKPVGSKFTALETADLMITNSDNTATNMLIDRLGGIESLNQQFASWQLKQTQMQNILPDLEGTNKTSARDLVNLMADINQGKLVSLKSRDFMLRIMQQTRNRSLLPRGLGEGAFIAHKTGNIDSVSGDVGLIDMPNGKRYLVGVLVQREADDPQANELIRQISSTIYQYFDTATDPKPNPDLPTTPDQVQDNQQ
;
A
#
# COMPACT_ATOMS: atom_id res chain seq x y z
N MET A 1 14.35 48.70 49.60
CA MET A 1 14.15 50.10 49.12
C MET A 1 14.68 50.18 47.69
N ALA A 2 14.15 51.08 46.85
CA ALA A 2 14.52 51.31 45.44
C ALA A 2 14.29 50.15 44.44
N GLN A 3 13.53 50.45 43.38
CA GLN A 3 13.42 49.67 42.14
C GLN A 3 14.49 50.16 41.14
N ARG A 4 14.84 49.38 40.11
CA ARG A 4 15.28 49.93 38.81
C ARG A 4 14.80 49.09 37.61
N SER A 5 14.33 49.84 36.62
CA SER A 5 13.82 49.51 35.28
C SER A 5 14.01 50.77 34.42
N PRO A 6 13.74 50.79 33.11
CA PRO A 6 14.08 49.81 32.06
C PRO A 6 14.60 50.50 30.77
N ARG A 7 14.77 49.73 29.67
CA ARG A 7 14.65 50.11 28.22
C ARG A 7 15.43 51.32 27.65
N GLN A 8 15.93 51.13 26.43
CA GLN A 8 15.62 52.04 25.31
C GLN A 8 15.72 51.34 23.94
N SER A 9 15.09 51.93 22.92
CA SER A 9 15.02 51.49 21.51
C SER A 9 14.96 52.73 20.61
N LEU A 10 15.44 52.68 19.37
CA LEU A 10 15.59 53.88 18.51
C LEU A 10 14.92 53.79 17.12
N LEU A 11 14.64 54.99 16.61
CA LEU A 11 14.04 55.39 15.32
C LEU A 11 14.77 56.71 14.87
N SER A 12 14.60 57.33 13.69
CA SER A 12 13.50 57.28 12.72
C SER A 12 13.92 57.58 11.26
N ILE A 13 13.02 57.20 10.36
CA ILE A 13 12.67 57.82 9.05
C ILE A 13 12.95 59.35 9.00
N PHE A 14 13.53 59.90 7.90
CA PHE A 14 12.91 60.93 7.01
C PHE A 14 13.83 61.65 5.98
N SER A 15 13.21 62.02 4.83
CA SER A 15 13.46 63.23 3.99
C SER A 15 14.74 63.36 3.12
N PHE A 16 14.83 64.26 2.11
CA PHE A 16 13.90 64.71 1.04
C PHE A 16 14.66 65.67 0.06
N ASN A 17 14.45 65.61 -1.27
CA ASN A 17 14.82 66.72 -2.19
C ASN A 17 14.01 66.75 -3.52
N LYS A 18 14.17 67.78 -4.38
CA LYS A 18 13.09 68.24 -5.29
C LYS A 18 13.48 69.19 -6.46
N SER A 19 13.70 68.68 -7.69
CA SER A 19 13.64 69.41 -8.99
C SER A 19 13.45 68.42 -10.17
N GLY A 20 12.93 68.72 -11.36
CA GLY A 20 12.37 69.93 -12.01
C GLY A 20 12.84 70.02 -13.49
N SER A 21 12.07 70.34 -14.54
CA SER A 21 10.63 70.67 -14.68
C SER A 21 10.17 70.75 -16.17
N LYS A 22 8.86 70.57 -16.46
CA LYS A 22 8.09 71.09 -17.65
C LYS A 22 8.46 70.59 -19.08
N SER A 23 7.63 70.68 -20.14
CA SER A 23 6.15 70.68 -20.29
C SER A 23 5.70 70.56 -21.79
N SER A 24 4.40 70.25 -22.00
CA SER A 24 3.51 70.74 -23.10
C SER A 24 3.72 70.38 -24.61
N GLU A 25 2.74 69.63 -25.14
CA GLU A 25 2.14 69.70 -26.51
C GLU A 25 1.63 71.14 -26.89
N PRO A 26 1.24 71.52 -28.17
CA PRO A 26 0.28 70.77 -29.03
C PRO A 26 0.16 71.00 -30.60
N LYS A 27 -0.54 70.06 -31.26
CA LYS A 27 -1.56 70.19 -32.36
C LYS A 27 -1.30 70.76 -33.80
N SER A 28 -1.96 70.07 -34.76
CA SER A 28 -2.68 70.60 -35.97
C SER A 28 -1.82 71.04 -37.18
N ARG A 29 -2.10 70.79 -38.48
CA ARG A 29 -3.28 70.32 -39.29
C ARG A 29 -2.76 69.77 -40.67
N ASN A 30 -3.48 69.33 -41.73
CA ASN A 30 -4.89 69.18 -42.15
C ASN A 30 -5.01 68.15 -43.32
N GLY A 31 -6.20 67.69 -43.75
CA GLY A 31 -6.41 66.95 -45.03
C GLY A 31 -7.75 66.19 -45.15
N LYS A 32 -8.35 66.06 -46.35
CA LYS A 32 -9.70 65.48 -46.58
C LYS A 32 -9.75 64.44 -47.71
N ALA A 33 -10.59 63.40 -47.60
CA ALA A 33 -11.52 62.94 -48.66
C ALA A 33 -12.53 61.84 -48.21
N SER A 34 -13.83 62.09 -48.47
CA SER A 34 -14.91 61.18 -48.93
C SER A 34 -15.33 59.85 -48.23
N GLN A 35 -16.66 59.71 -48.11
CA GLN A 35 -17.50 58.52 -47.80
C GLN A 35 -18.04 57.88 -49.12
N PRO A 36 -18.96 56.86 -49.20
CA PRO A 36 -19.86 56.27 -48.17
C PRO A 36 -20.12 54.73 -48.19
N GLN A 37 -20.99 54.28 -47.27
CA GLN A 37 -21.68 52.96 -47.27
C GLN A 37 -22.95 52.96 -48.16
N PRO A 38 -23.52 51.76 -48.45
CA PRO A 38 -24.95 51.56 -48.67
C PRO A 38 -25.65 50.72 -47.55
N ARG A 39 -26.99 50.77 -47.48
CA ARG A 39 -27.85 50.05 -46.49
C ARG A 39 -28.96 49.21 -47.16
N ARG A 40 -29.29 48.07 -46.52
CA ARG A 40 -30.62 47.36 -46.44
C ARG A 40 -31.54 47.23 -47.68
N ARG A 41 -31.96 45.98 -47.98
CA ARG A 41 -33.36 45.43 -48.10
C ARG A 41 -33.33 44.04 -48.81
N SER A 42 -33.58 42.90 -48.14
CA SER A 42 -34.87 42.29 -47.73
C SER A 42 -35.69 41.58 -48.85
N ARG A 43 -35.86 40.25 -48.78
CA ARG A 43 -36.97 39.45 -49.37
C ARG A 43 -37.07 38.04 -48.73
N HIS A 44 -38.17 37.34 -49.03
CA HIS A 44 -38.86 36.31 -48.22
C HIS A 44 -38.37 34.83 -48.30
N ASP A 45 -38.48 34.13 -47.15
CA ASP A 45 -39.14 32.82 -46.87
C ASP A 45 -38.84 31.53 -47.71
N PRO A 46 -39.20 30.29 -47.26
CA PRO A 46 -39.94 29.91 -46.03
C PRO A 46 -39.29 28.81 -45.14
N VAL A 47 -39.89 28.60 -43.96
CA VAL A 47 -39.59 27.51 -43.00
C VAL A 47 -40.29 26.20 -43.40
N LYS A 48 -39.65 25.03 -43.16
CA LYS A 48 -40.38 23.75 -43.01
C LYS A 48 -39.68 22.68 -42.13
N THR A 49 -40.36 22.34 -41.03
CA THR A 49 -40.46 21.01 -40.36
C THR A 49 -39.25 20.09 -40.22
N ALA A 50 -38.89 19.78 -38.96
CA ALA A 50 -38.10 18.59 -38.60
C ALA A 50 -38.96 17.30 -38.55
N PRO A 51 -38.34 16.11 -38.65
CA PRO A 51 -38.95 14.84 -38.24
C PRO A 51 -38.32 14.26 -36.96
N ARG A 52 -39.15 13.57 -36.15
CA ARG A 52 -38.71 12.69 -35.05
C ARG A 52 -37.88 11.51 -35.58
N ARG A 53 -36.98 10.97 -34.73
CA ARG A 53 -36.78 9.51 -34.62
C ARG A 53 -36.75 9.09 -33.14
N SER A 54 -37.45 8.00 -32.85
CA SER A 54 -37.44 7.28 -31.57
C SER A 54 -36.45 6.09 -31.66
N PRO A 55 -36.12 5.37 -30.58
CA PRO A 55 -34.89 4.57 -30.52
C PRO A 55 -34.99 3.24 -31.29
N SER A 56 -33.85 2.81 -31.82
CA SER A 56 -33.61 1.46 -32.33
C SER A 56 -32.73 0.67 -31.34
N THR A 57 -33.34 -0.21 -30.57
CA THR A 57 -32.63 -1.31 -29.87
C THR A 57 -32.20 -2.36 -30.88
N GLU A 58 -30.94 -2.81 -30.82
CA GLU A 58 -30.50 -4.18 -31.17
C GLU A 58 -29.13 -4.45 -30.48
N PRO A 59 -28.60 -5.70 -30.45
CA PRO A 59 -28.20 -6.27 -29.16
C PRO A 59 -26.69 -6.26 -28.87
N ARG A 60 -26.38 -6.41 -27.58
CA ARG A 60 -25.07 -6.92 -27.14
C ARG A 60 -24.93 -8.38 -27.58
N GLN A 61 -23.91 -8.69 -28.37
CA GLN A 61 -23.36 -10.04 -28.45
C GLN A 61 -22.17 -10.15 -27.49
N ASN A 62 -22.24 -11.11 -26.57
CA ASN A 62 -21.09 -11.51 -25.77
C ASN A 62 -20.22 -12.43 -26.61
N ASN A 63 -18.97 -12.05 -26.89
CA ASN A 63 -17.92 -13.02 -27.23
C ASN A 63 -17.08 -13.27 -25.98
N ASP A 64 -17.60 -14.15 -25.13
CA ASP A 64 -16.90 -14.68 -23.97
C ASP A 64 -16.03 -15.86 -24.43
N LEU A 65 -14.73 -15.60 -24.63
CA LEU A 65 -13.71 -16.62 -24.92
C LEU A 65 -12.80 -16.71 -23.70
N GLY A 66 -13.14 -17.64 -22.81
CA GLY A 66 -12.57 -17.71 -21.47
C GLY A 66 -11.06 -17.89 -21.44
N ARG A 67 -10.36 -16.95 -20.79
CA ARG A 67 -9.01 -17.15 -20.27
C ARG A 67 -9.15 -17.70 -18.84
N SER A 68 -8.53 -18.83 -18.55
CA SER A 68 -8.67 -19.49 -17.25
C SER A 68 -8.04 -18.66 -16.12
N GLU A 69 -8.86 -18.05 -15.27
CA GLU A 69 -8.37 -17.53 -13.98
C GLU A 69 -7.92 -18.71 -13.10
N SER A 70 -6.64 -18.74 -12.78
CA SER A 70 -6.06 -19.65 -11.79
C SER A 70 -6.46 -19.19 -10.38
N PHE A 71 -7.68 -19.55 -9.96
CA PHE A 71 -8.20 -19.30 -8.62
C PHE A 71 -7.26 -19.86 -7.55
N ASP A 72 -6.44 -19.00 -6.94
CA ASP A 72 -5.56 -19.37 -5.82
C ASP A 72 -6.42 -19.82 -4.61
N PRO A 73 -6.32 -21.09 -4.18
CA PRO A 73 -7.10 -21.59 -3.05
C PRO A 73 -6.85 -20.84 -1.75
N LEU A 74 -5.65 -20.28 -1.53
CA LEU A 74 -5.27 -19.65 -0.26
C LEU A 74 -6.07 -18.39 0.04
N LEU A 75 -6.33 -17.54 -0.96
CA LEU A 75 -7.20 -16.36 -0.77
C LEU A 75 -8.65 -16.78 -0.45
N SER A 76 -9.14 -17.85 -1.08
CA SER A 76 -10.49 -18.35 -0.83
C SER A 76 -10.65 -18.97 0.57
N GLN A 77 -9.58 -19.55 1.12
CA GLN A 77 -9.55 -20.11 2.48
C GLN A 77 -9.45 -19.01 3.55
N LEU A 78 -8.66 -17.96 3.31
CA LEU A 78 -8.53 -16.83 4.24
C LEU A 78 -9.76 -15.91 4.26
N ARG A 79 -10.53 -15.82 3.16
CA ARG A 79 -11.79 -15.06 3.09
C ARG A 79 -13.00 -15.80 3.69
N GLN A 80 -12.86 -17.05 4.15
CA GLN A 80 -13.96 -17.80 4.78
C GLN A 80 -14.14 -17.42 6.26
N LYS A 81 -15.23 -16.70 6.55
CA LYS A 81 -15.63 -16.35 7.92
C LYS A 81 -15.87 -17.63 8.75
N PRO A 82 -15.28 -17.77 9.95
CA PRO A 82 -15.58 -18.90 10.84
C PRO A 82 -17.04 -18.81 11.29
N VAL A 83 -17.84 -19.81 10.94
CA VAL A 83 -19.25 -19.90 11.37
C VAL A 83 -19.29 -20.24 12.86
N PRO A 84 -19.87 -19.40 13.72
CA PRO A 84 -19.94 -19.68 15.15
C PRO A 84 -20.86 -20.88 15.42
N PRO A 85 -20.50 -21.78 16.38
CA PRO A 85 -21.33 -22.92 16.71
C PRO A 85 -22.69 -22.46 17.26
N LYS A 86 -23.78 -22.99 16.72
CA LYS A 86 -25.16 -22.61 17.09
C LYS A 86 -25.40 -22.86 18.58
N SER A 87 -25.53 -21.77 19.35
CA SER A 87 -25.84 -21.85 20.78
C SER A 87 -27.23 -22.46 21.00
N ARG A 88 -27.29 -23.54 21.79
CA ARG A 88 -28.56 -24.14 22.21
C ARG A 88 -29.26 -23.22 23.21
N LYS A 89 -30.49 -22.79 22.89
CA LYS A 89 -31.34 -22.07 23.84
C LYS A 89 -31.63 -22.94 25.07
N PRO A 90 -31.61 -22.39 26.30
CA PRO A 90 -32.06 -23.11 27.50
C PRO A 90 -33.54 -23.52 27.41
N ARG A 91 -33.89 -24.62 28.08
CA ARG A 91 -35.27 -25.12 28.23
C ARG A 91 -35.85 -24.55 29.54
N PRO A 92 -37.09 -24.00 29.55
CA PRO A 92 -37.68 -23.45 30.76
C PRO A 92 -38.08 -24.54 31.76
N THR A 93 -37.89 -24.26 33.05
CA THR A 93 -38.38 -25.06 34.18
C THR A 93 -39.70 -24.48 34.73
N PRO A 94 -40.63 -25.31 35.26
CA PRO A 94 -41.95 -24.84 35.67
C PRO A 94 -42.06 -24.44 37.15
N GLY A 95 -42.81 -23.37 37.40
CA GLY A 95 -43.64 -23.22 38.62
C GLY A 95 -43.12 -22.31 39.74
N LYS A 96 -43.78 -21.15 39.92
CA LYS A 96 -44.71 -20.86 41.05
C LYS A 96 -45.35 -19.46 40.92
N ARG A 97 -46.63 -19.36 41.30
CA ARG A 97 -47.43 -18.14 41.63
C ARG A 97 -47.69 -18.17 43.15
N PRO A 98 -48.09 -17.09 43.88
CA PRO A 98 -49.21 -16.16 43.57
C PRO A 98 -48.93 -14.69 44.07
N PRO A 99 -49.90 -13.82 44.48
CA PRO A 99 -51.22 -13.46 43.93
C PRO A 99 -51.46 -11.93 43.66
N ASN A 100 -52.47 -11.65 42.82
CA ASN A 100 -53.48 -10.56 42.79
C ASN A 100 -53.23 -9.09 43.26
N ALA A 101 -53.43 -8.15 42.32
CA ALA A 101 -54.37 -7.00 42.34
C ALA A 101 -54.64 -6.61 40.85
N ALA A 102 -55.88 -6.47 40.32
CA ALA A 102 -56.91 -5.43 40.51
C ALA A 102 -56.42 -4.03 40.01
N VAL A 103 -57.07 -3.26 39.11
CA VAL A 103 -58.40 -3.25 38.41
C VAL A 103 -58.18 -2.63 36.99
N GLY A 104 -58.97 -2.75 35.91
CA GLY A 104 -60.21 -3.49 35.58
C GLY A 104 -61.06 -2.75 34.51
N ALA A 105 -62.09 -3.42 33.93
CA ALA A 105 -63.01 -2.95 32.84
C ALA A 105 -62.36 -2.70 31.45
N SER A 106 -63.05 -2.84 30.30
CA SER A 106 -64.50 -3.00 30.00
C SER A 106 -64.80 -4.21 29.08
N VAL A 107 -66.09 -4.53 28.87
CA VAL A 107 -66.58 -5.77 28.20
C VAL A 107 -67.72 -5.45 27.19
N LEU A 108 -68.02 -6.42 26.31
CA LEU A 108 -69.24 -6.66 25.48
C LEU A 108 -69.03 -6.52 23.94
N PRO A 109 -69.82 -7.21 23.07
CA PRO A 109 -69.93 -8.68 23.06
C PRO A 109 -69.98 -9.36 21.64
N PHE A 110 -69.71 -10.67 21.61
CA PHE A 110 -70.25 -11.70 20.68
C PHE A 110 -70.51 -11.42 19.18
N ARG A 111 -69.78 -12.14 18.30
CA ARG A 111 -70.37 -13.27 17.52
C ARG A 111 -69.34 -14.16 16.78
N LYS A 112 -69.62 -15.47 16.79
CA LYS A 112 -69.25 -16.54 15.84
C LYS A 112 -70.58 -17.27 15.51
N PRO A 113 -70.76 -18.03 14.40
CA PRO A 113 -69.84 -18.99 13.77
C PRO A 113 -69.59 -18.66 12.27
N ALA A 114 -69.10 -19.50 11.34
CA ALA A 114 -68.81 -20.94 11.34
C ALA A 114 -67.62 -21.31 10.41
N ASP A 115 -67.22 -22.59 10.43
CA ASP A 115 -66.41 -23.29 9.43
C ASP A 115 -67.15 -24.60 9.11
N PRO A 116 -67.26 -25.05 7.84
CA PRO A 116 -66.30 -26.07 7.36
C PRO A 116 -65.94 -25.97 5.86
N SER A 117 -64.68 -26.22 5.50
CA SER A 117 -64.29 -27.36 4.61
C SER A 117 -62.81 -27.35 4.16
N PRO A 118 -62.16 -28.51 3.97
CA PRO A 118 -60.71 -28.61 3.72
C PRO A 118 -60.33 -28.48 2.23
N ARG A 119 -59.21 -27.81 1.93
CA ARG A 119 -58.51 -27.94 0.64
C ARG A 119 -57.46 -29.05 0.70
N ARG A 120 -57.59 -30.04 -0.19
CA ARG A 120 -56.61 -31.12 -0.39
C ARG A 120 -55.26 -30.57 -0.86
N ARG A 121 -54.16 -31.22 -0.47
CA ARG A 121 -52.88 -31.14 -1.19
C ARG A 121 -52.83 -32.27 -2.23
N PRO A 122 -52.24 -32.06 -3.42
CA PRO A 122 -51.80 -33.16 -4.27
C PRO A 122 -50.65 -33.92 -3.63
N GLU A 123 -50.59 -35.23 -3.86
CA GLU A 123 -49.38 -36.03 -3.66
C GLU A 123 -48.47 -35.88 -4.90
N GLY A 124 -47.18 -36.18 -4.74
CA GLY A 124 -46.19 -35.99 -5.80
C GLY A 124 -44.93 -36.84 -5.56
N ASP A 125 -44.95 -38.04 -6.13
CA ASP A 125 -43.87 -38.94 -6.53
C ASP A 125 -42.55 -38.94 -5.73
N ILE A 126 -42.34 -40.03 -4.98
CA ILE A 126 -41.07 -40.38 -4.36
C ILE A 126 -40.27 -41.28 -5.32
N LEU A 127 -39.16 -40.77 -5.87
CA LEU A 127 -38.18 -41.61 -6.57
C LEU A 127 -37.21 -42.28 -5.57
N PRO A 128 -36.86 -43.56 -5.75
CA PRO A 128 -36.01 -44.30 -4.81
C PRO A 128 -34.52 -43.95 -4.98
N ALA A 129 -33.79 -43.95 -3.85
CA ALA A 129 -32.34 -43.79 -3.85
C ALA A 129 -31.62 -45.11 -4.22
N PRO A 130 -30.46 -45.07 -4.91
CA PRO A 130 -29.72 -46.26 -5.28
C PRO A 130 -29.06 -46.94 -4.07
N THR A 131 -29.24 -48.26 -3.98
CA THR A 131 -28.68 -49.11 -2.92
C THR A 131 -27.29 -49.63 -3.28
N SER A 132 -26.27 -49.29 -2.49
CA SER A 132 -24.97 -49.96 -2.53
C SER A 132 -24.93 -51.19 -1.61
N PRO A 133 -24.35 -52.34 -2.02
CA PRO A 133 -24.33 -53.57 -1.24
C PRO A 133 -23.36 -53.54 -0.04
N LEU A 134 -23.59 -54.47 0.89
CA LEU A 134 -22.91 -54.57 2.20
C LEU A 134 -21.46 -55.07 2.10
N ALA A 135 -20.55 -54.43 2.85
CA ALA A 135 -19.21 -54.95 3.13
C ALA A 135 -19.22 -55.84 4.40
N PRO A 136 -18.34 -56.87 4.51
CA PRO A 136 -18.33 -57.79 5.66
C PRO A 136 -17.91 -57.14 6.99
N ARG A 137 -18.44 -57.67 8.11
CA ARG A 137 -18.01 -57.31 9.47
C ARG A 137 -16.81 -58.15 9.91
N ASP A 138 -15.64 -57.54 9.98
CA ASP A 138 -14.45 -58.19 10.53
C ASP A 138 -14.48 -58.36 12.06
N LYS A 139 -13.83 -59.40 12.56
CA LYS A 139 -13.92 -59.82 13.98
C LYS A 139 -12.87 -59.12 14.86
N LEU A 140 -13.31 -58.52 15.96
CA LEU A 140 -12.47 -57.76 16.89
C LEU A 140 -11.52 -58.64 17.73
N VAL A 141 -10.32 -58.91 17.24
CA VAL A 141 -9.28 -59.66 17.98
C VAL A 141 -8.54 -58.76 18.98
N LYS A 142 -8.71 -59.01 20.29
CA LYS A 142 -8.00 -58.30 21.37
C LYS A 142 -6.50 -58.61 21.37
N ARG A 143 -5.66 -57.69 20.85
CA ARG A 143 -4.19 -57.77 20.98
C ARG A 143 -3.69 -57.16 22.30
N VAL A 144 -3.19 -58.00 23.21
CA VAL A 144 -2.53 -57.56 24.46
C VAL A 144 -1.16 -56.95 24.15
N ARG A 145 -0.96 -55.66 24.50
CA ARG A 145 0.34 -54.98 24.35
C ARG A 145 1.34 -55.46 25.43
N LYS A 146 2.32 -56.30 25.05
CA LYS A 146 3.53 -56.52 25.87
C LYS A 146 4.28 -55.18 26.04
N LYS A 147 4.62 -54.80 27.28
CA LYS A 147 5.55 -53.68 27.55
C LYS A 147 6.92 -53.99 26.92
N ARG A 148 7.36 -53.19 25.94
CA ARG A 148 8.76 -53.20 25.49
C ARG A 148 9.64 -52.65 26.61
N ARG A 149 10.70 -53.37 27.00
CA ARG A 149 11.79 -52.80 27.82
C ARG A 149 12.61 -51.87 26.93
N VAL A 150 13.06 -50.74 27.47
CA VAL A 150 13.88 -49.75 26.76
C VAL A 150 15.35 -50.19 26.81
N SER A 151 16.11 -49.95 25.74
CA SER A 151 17.53 -50.35 25.67
C SER A 151 18.40 -49.53 26.65
N PRO A 152 19.40 -50.14 27.33
CA PRO A 152 20.34 -49.41 28.19
C PRO A 152 21.14 -48.33 27.45
N ILE A 153 21.31 -48.45 26.13
CA ILE A 153 21.96 -47.45 25.27
C ILE A 153 21.26 -46.08 25.37
N ILE A 154 19.93 -46.06 25.56
CA ILE A 154 19.16 -44.81 25.70
C ILE A 154 19.39 -44.14 27.06
N TYR A 155 19.78 -44.90 28.10
CA TYR A 155 20.21 -44.32 29.38
C TYR A 155 21.63 -43.73 29.27
N ALA A 156 22.56 -44.41 28.57
CA ALA A 156 23.89 -43.87 28.31
C ALA A 156 23.82 -42.54 27.54
N ALA A 157 23.02 -42.47 26.45
CA ALA A 157 22.81 -41.23 25.70
C ALA A 157 22.26 -40.08 26.56
N ARG A 158 21.32 -40.37 27.48
CA ARG A 158 20.78 -39.37 28.42
C ARG A 158 21.81 -38.87 29.43
N LEU A 159 22.71 -39.73 29.91
CA LEU A 159 23.78 -39.33 30.82
C LEU A 159 24.84 -38.45 30.11
N VAL A 160 25.15 -38.72 28.84
CA VAL A 160 26.04 -37.85 28.04
C VAL A 160 25.42 -36.46 27.85
N ILE A 161 24.14 -36.38 27.49
CA ILE A 161 23.41 -35.10 27.35
C ILE A 161 23.38 -34.33 28.68
N LEU A 162 23.16 -35.02 29.81
CA LEU A 162 23.18 -34.40 31.14
C LEU A 162 24.57 -33.87 31.52
N GLY A 163 25.63 -34.63 31.23
CA GLY A 163 27.01 -34.20 31.47
C GLY A 163 27.40 -32.97 30.65
N LEU A 164 27.01 -32.92 29.37
CA LEU A 164 27.20 -31.75 28.51
C LEU A 164 26.45 -30.52 29.05
N GLY A 165 25.20 -30.69 29.50
CA GLY A 165 24.40 -29.61 30.09
C GLY A 165 25.04 -29.04 31.36
N ILE A 166 25.54 -29.89 32.25
CA ILE A 166 26.24 -29.47 33.47
C ILE A 166 27.54 -28.72 33.11
N GLY A 167 28.33 -29.24 32.16
CA GLY A 167 29.58 -28.61 31.71
C GLY A 167 29.37 -27.20 31.16
N VAL A 168 28.34 -26.98 30.35
CA VAL A 168 27.96 -25.65 29.84
C VAL A 168 27.60 -24.70 30.99
N ILE A 169 26.74 -25.12 31.92
CA ILE A 169 26.30 -24.29 33.05
C ILE A 169 27.49 -23.90 33.94
N SER A 170 28.38 -24.86 34.27
CA SER A 170 29.61 -24.58 35.03
C SER A 170 30.54 -23.62 34.30
N GLY A 171 30.69 -23.75 32.98
CA GLY A 171 31.48 -22.82 32.16
C GLY A 171 30.93 -21.40 32.17
N THR A 172 29.61 -21.22 32.06
CA THR A 172 28.96 -19.91 32.12
C THR A 172 29.13 -19.26 33.48
N ILE A 173 28.96 -20.01 34.58
CA ILE A 173 29.16 -19.51 35.94
C ILE A 173 30.62 -19.09 36.17
N LEU A 174 31.58 -19.90 35.73
CA LEU A 174 33.00 -19.57 35.86
C LEU A 174 33.39 -18.33 35.03
N SER A 175 32.82 -18.18 33.84
CA SER A 175 32.98 -16.98 33.00
C SER A 175 32.48 -15.72 33.70
N VAL A 176 31.27 -15.76 34.27
CA VAL A 176 30.67 -14.63 35.01
C VAL A 176 31.47 -14.28 36.27
N LEU A 177 31.96 -15.28 37.02
CA LEU A 177 32.83 -15.05 38.18
C LEU A 177 34.17 -14.43 37.79
N ASN A 178 34.76 -14.83 36.66
CA ASN A 178 36.03 -14.28 36.16
C ASN A 178 35.85 -12.85 35.59
N ALA A 179 34.66 -12.53 35.05
CA ALA A 179 34.29 -11.17 34.68
C ALA A 179 34.12 -10.27 35.92
N LEU A 180 33.35 -10.71 36.92
CA LEU A 180 33.15 -9.99 38.17
C LEU A 180 34.47 -9.76 38.93
N GLY A 181 35.35 -10.76 38.97
CA GLY A 181 36.69 -10.63 39.58
C GLY A 181 37.59 -9.60 38.90
N ARG A 182 37.38 -9.32 37.60
CA ARG A 182 38.10 -8.27 36.86
C ARG A 182 37.51 -6.88 37.09
N SER A 183 36.23 -6.78 37.45
CA SER A 183 35.57 -5.50 37.75
C SER A 183 35.92 -4.88 39.10
N SER A 184 36.70 -5.56 39.96
CA SER A 184 37.13 -5.05 41.27
C SER A 184 38.60 -4.62 41.35
N ALA A 185 39.30 -4.58 40.21
CA ALA A 185 40.73 -4.24 40.13
C ALA A 185 41.03 -3.03 39.21
N ALA A 186 40.05 -2.16 38.98
CA ALA A 186 40.14 -0.97 38.11
C ALA A 186 39.78 0.30 38.90
N ALA A 187 40.61 0.64 39.89
CA ALA A 187 40.40 1.77 40.79
C ALA A 187 41.68 2.58 41.09
N ASP A 188 42.64 2.60 40.14
CA ASP A 188 43.71 3.61 40.11
C ASP A 188 44.20 3.79 38.64
N GLN A 189 44.98 4.84 38.41
CA GLN A 189 45.69 5.18 37.15
C GLN A 189 44.80 5.47 35.94
N THR A 190 44.21 6.67 35.96
CA THR A 190 44.09 7.49 34.75
C THR A 190 45.47 7.95 34.24
N VAL A 191 45.49 8.52 33.03
CA VAL A 191 46.63 9.15 32.31
C VAL A 191 47.37 8.23 31.31
N ASN A 192 47.50 8.74 30.08
CA ASN A 192 48.32 8.23 28.96
C ASN A 192 47.99 6.84 28.37
N LEU A 193 46.95 6.76 27.53
CA LEU A 193 46.99 5.93 26.29
C LEU A 193 45.95 6.37 25.21
N SER A 194 45.57 7.65 25.21
CA SER A 194 44.59 8.21 24.27
C SER A 194 45.21 8.57 22.92
N LEU A 195 45.66 7.60 22.11
CA LEU A 195 46.06 7.86 20.72
C LEU A 195 46.10 6.64 19.74
N GLU A 196 45.53 5.46 20.05
CA GLU A 196 45.67 4.29 19.14
C GLU A 196 44.44 3.34 19.00
N GLN A 197 43.24 3.73 19.46
CA GLN A 197 42.02 2.88 19.35
C GLN A 197 40.88 3.47 18.50
N GLN A 198 41.09 4.58 17.78
CA GLN A 198 40.03 5.27 17.03
C GLN A 198 39.74 4.68 15.63
N GLN A 199 40.08 3.41 15.37
CA GLN A 199 40.07 2.85 14.00
C GLN A 199 39.38 1.48 13.84
N ASN A 200 38.71 0.93 14.87
CA ASN A 200 38.05 -0.37 14.72
C ASN A 200 36.75 -0.55 15.55
N SER A 201 35.89 0.48 15.57
CA SER A 201 34.58 0.44 16.23
C SER A 201 33.47 1.12 15.40
N THR A 202 33.47 0.89 14.08
CA THR A 202 32.50 1.49 13.13
C THR A 202 31.74 0.43 12.33
N SER A 203 31.25 -0.61 13.03
CA SER A 203 30.54 -1.75 12.42
C SER A 203 29.33 -2.19 13.26
N SER A 204 28.36 -1.30 13.42
CA SER A 204 27.06 -1.62 14.05
C SER A 204 25.92 -0.78 13.45
N ASN A 205 25.21 -1.39 12.50
CA ASN A 205 23.86 -1.01 12.03
C ASN A 205 23.66 0.43 11.52
N ALA A 206 24.52 0.88 10.60
CA ALA A 206 24.04 1.78 9.54
C ALA A 206 23.45 0.92 8.41
N LEU A 207 22.14 1.03 8.14
CA LEU A 207 21.54 0.45 6.94
C LEU A 207 22.05 1.22 5.72
N VAL A 208 23.10 0.72 5.07
CA VAL A 208 23.57 1.28 3.79
C VAL A 208 22.48 1.03 2.74
N SER A 209 22.20 2.04 1.92
CA SER A 209 21.29 1.98 0.76
C SER A 209 21.38 0.62 0.05
N SER A 210 20.26 -0.09 -0.02
CA SER A 210 20.20 -1.47 -0.55
C SER A 210 20.52 -1.59 -2.02
N LEU A 211 20.39 -0.50 -2.77
CA LEU A 211 20.77 -0.40 -4.17
C LEU A 211 22.25 -0.02 -4.28
N GLN A 212 23.05 -0.97 -4.78
CA GLN A 212 24.43 -0.73 -5.23
C GLN A 212 24.36 -0.03 -6.59
N LEU A 213 24.30 1.29 -6.58
CA LEU A 213 24.24 2.10 -7.80
C LEU A 213 25.61 2.13 -8.47
N THR A 214 25.67 1.76 -9.74
CA THR A 214 26.92 1.63 -10.50
C THR A 214 27.15 2.82 -11.44
N GLN A 215 26.42 2.91 -12.55
CA GLN A 215 26.56 3.98 -13.54
C GLN A 215 25.22 4.64 -13.87
N GLU A 216 25.21 5.96 -14.06
CA GLU A 216 24.03 6.65 -14.60
C GLU A 216 23.94 6.45 -16.14
N SER A 217 22.81 5.99 -16.63
CA SER A 217 22.55 5.84 -18.06
C SER A 217 22.24 7.20 -18.69
N SER A 218 23.29 7.85 -19.21
CA SER A 218 23.23 9.15 -19.90
C SER A 218 22.17 9.20 -21.00
N ASP A 219 22.06 8.11 -21.76
CA ASP A 219 21.30 8.07 -23.00
C ASP A 219 19.81 7.92 -22.71
N LEU A 220 19.46 7.03 -21.78
CA LEU A 220 18.10 6.88 -21.27
C LEU A 220 17.64 8.13 -20.50
N LYS A 221 18.54 8.74 -19.70
CA LYS A 221 18.29 10.03 -19.03
C LYS A 221 18.00 11.14 -20.03
N THR A 222 18.76 11.20 -21.13
CA THR A 222 18.56 12.19 -22.22
C THR A 222 17.24 11.94 -22.95
N ALA A 223 16.89 10.68 -23.23
CA ALA A 223 15.60 10.34 -23.86
C ALA A 223 14.40 10.75 -22.97
N ILE A 224 14.45 10.44 -21.67
CA ILE A 224 13.41 10.80 -20.70
C ILE A 224 13.27 12.33 -20.56
N LEU A 225 14.38 13.07 -20.48
CA LEU A 225 14.37 14.54 -20.48
C LEU A 225 13.81 15.13 -21.77
N GLY A 226 14.02 14.46 -22.91
CA GLY A 226 13.45 14.83 -24.21
C GLY A 226 11.91 14.87 -24.21
N LEU A 227 11.26 13.92 -23.53
CA LEU A 227 9.79 13.85 -23.42
C LEU A 227 9.19 15.05 -22.66
N ALA A 228 9.90 15.56 -21.65
CA ALA A 228 9.44 16.68 -20.82
C ALA A 228 9.74 18.06 -21.42
N LYS A 229 10.60 18.13 -22.45
CA LYS A 229 11.16 19.37 -23.00
C LYS A 229 10.10 20.40 -23.41
N ASP A 230 9.05 19.96 -24.10
CA ASP A 230 8.00 20.83 -24.62
C ASP A 230 6.79 20.93 -23.66
N LEU A 231 6.94 20.42 -22.43
CA LEU A 231 5.93 20.43 -21.36
C LEU A 231 6.39 21.25 -20.12
N PRO A 232 6.78 22.53 -20.26
CA PRO A 232 7.49 23.31 -19.22
C PRO A 232 6.68 23.61 -17.94
N LYS A 233 5.39 23.26 -17.90
CA LYS A 233 4.55 23.30 -16.69
C LYS A 233 4.70 22.06 -15.80
N LEU A 234 5.21 20.96 -16.35
CA LEU A 234 5.37 19.69 -15.65
C LEU A 234 6.79 19.60 -15.07
N LYS A 235 6.92 19.08 -13.85
CA LYS A 235 8.22 18.82 -13.22
C LYS A 235 8.31 17.33 -12.85
N PRO A 236 8.92 16.49 -13.70
CA PRO A 236 9.04 15.07 -13.47
C PRO A 236 10.24 14.75 -12.56
N GLY A 237 9.94 14.33 -11.32
CA GLY A 237 10.88 13.56 -10.51
C GLY A 237 10.89 12.11 -10.96
N VAL A 238 12.01 11.62 -11.50
CA VAL A 238 12.22 10.24 -11.93
C VAL A 238 13.40 9.66 -11.17
N PHE A 239 13.22 8.47 -10.62
CA PHE A 239 14.34 7.61 -10.24
C PHE A 239 14.09 6.19 -10.78
N LEU A 240 15.08 5.63 -11.47
CA LEU A 240 15.07 4.31 -12.10
C LEU A 240 16.32 3.56 -11.69
N VAL A 241 16.22 2.27 -11.37
CA VAL A 241 17.37 1.38 -11.16
C VAL A 241 17.13 0.01 -11.79
N ASP A 242 18.08 -0.40 -12.63
CA ASP A 242 18.28 -1.76 -13.13
C ASP A 242 18.80 -2.65 -11.99
N LEU A 243 18.08 -3.74 -11.68
CA LEU A 243 18.41 -4.61 -10.55
C LEU A 243 19.54 -5.61 -10.84
N ASP A 244 19.87 -5.85 -12.11
CA ASP A 244 20.87 -6.84 -12.52
C ASP A 244 22.26 -6.20 -12.71
N THR A 245 22.31 -4.90 -13.01
CA THR A 245 23.56 -4.15 -13.25
C THR A 245 23.83 -3.02 -12.25
N GLY A 246 22.81 -2.57 -11.50
CA GLY A 246 22.89 -1.38 -10.66
C GLY A 246 22.86 -0.05 -11.43
N ASN A 247 22.72 -0.08 -12.76
CA ASN A 247 22.63 1.12 -13.59
C ASN A 247 21.37 1.91 -13.26
N TYR A 248 21.43 3.23 -13.31
CA TYR A 248 20.34 4.09 -12.84
C TYR A 248 20.08 5.32 -13.71
N VAL A 249 18.97 6.01 -13.43
CA VAL A 249 18.69 7.38 -13.89
C VAL A 249 18.12 8.18 -12.71
N ASP A 250 18.72 9.33 -12.37
CA ASP A 250 18.15 10.31 -11.42
C ASP A 250 17.86 11.64 -12.13
N ILE A 251 16.58 12.00 -12.22
CA ILE A 251 16.11 13.30 -12.73
C ILE A 251 15.23 13.89 -11.64
N GLN A 252 15.74 14.83 -10.84
CA GLN A 252 15.01 15.43 -9.71
C GLN A 252 14.48 14.37 -8.72
N GLY A 253 15.02 13.15 -8.70
CA GLY A 253 14.45 12.01 -7.99
C GLY A 253 14.50 12.16 -6.47
N GLN A 254 15.36 13.05 -5.97
CA GLN A 254 15.53 13.41 -4.55
C GLN A 254 14.66 14.60 -4.11
N GLU A 255 13.93 15.25 -5.01
CA GLU A 255 13.09 16.41 -4.64
C GLU A 255 11.86 15.99 -3.82
N ALA A 256 11.55 16.78 -2.79
CA ALA A 256 10.39 16.58 -1.94
C ALA A 256 9.13 17.12 -2.62
N VAL A 257 8.28 16.22 -3.10
CA VAL A 257 7.02 16.54 -3.80
C VAL A 257 5.82 16.02 -3.01
N PRO A 258 4.59 16.51 -3.26
CA PRO A 258 3.40 15.90 -2.69
C PRO A 258 3.35 14.39 -3.00
N ALA A 259 3.05 13.56 -1.99
CA ALA A 259 3.03 12.11 -2.16
C ALA A 259 1.72 11.60 -2.77
N ALA A 260 0.61 12.32 -2.57
CA ALA A 260 -0.73 11.84 -2.84
C ALA A 260 -0.93 10.41 -2.27
N SER A 261 -1.56 9.50 -3.00
CA SER A 261 -1.72 8.09 -2.58
C SER A 261 -0.48 7.19 -2.76
N THR A 262 0.70 7.71 -3.15
CA THR A 262 1.94 6.89 -3.14
C THR A 262 2.43 6.63 -1.71
N ILE A 263 2.11 7.52 -0.76
CA ILE A 263 2.38 7.38 0.69
C ILE A 263 1.80 6.09 1.30
N LYS A 264 0.85 5.44 0.62
CA LYS A 264 0.25 4.18 1.05
C LYS A 264 1.21 2.99 0.93
N LEU A 265 2.27 3.11 0.12
CA LEU A 265 3.35 2.13 0.05
C LEU A 265 4.13 2.03 1.39
N PRO A 266 4.74 3.11 1.94
CA PRO A 266 5.38 3.03 3.25
C PRO A 266 4.41 2.68 4.40
N ILE A 267 3.12 3.07 4.32
CA ILE A 267 2.11 2.60 5.29
C ILE A 267 1.90 1.08 5.19
N LEU A 268 1.92 0.49 3.99
CA LEU A 268 1.84 -0.97 3.79
C LEU A 268 3.05 -1.70 4.39
N VAL A 269 4.25 -1.12 4.25
CA VAL A 269 5.47 -1.66 4.88
C VAL A 269 5.32 -1.65 6.40
N SER A 270 4.89 -0.53 6.99
CA SER A 270 4.64 -0.42 8.45
C SER A 270 3.59 -1.42 8.93
N PHE A 271 2.55 -1.66 8.13
CA PHE A 271 1.52 -2.66 8.42
C PHE A 271 2.10 -4.08 8.46
N PHE A 272 2.84 -4.49 7.43
CA PHE A 272 3.39 -5.84 7.37
C PHE A 272 4.55 -6.06 8.35
N GLN A 273 5.38 -5.05 8.60
CA GLN A 273 6.40 -5.11 9.67
C GLN A 273 5.72 -5.30 11.05
N ALA A 274 4.62 -4.59 11.32
CA ALA A 274 3.83 -4.79 12.54
C ALA A 274 3.15 -6.17 12.62
N VAL A 275 2.88 -6.83 11.48
CA VAL A 275 2.40 -8.22 11.43
C VAL A 275 3.52 -9.21 11.73
N ASP A 276 4.70 -9.03 11.16
CA ASP A 276 5.87 -9.89 11.41
C ASP A 276 6.35 -9.79 12.88
N GLU A 277 6.27 -8.59 13.47
CA GLU A 277 6.54 -8.34 14.89
C GLU A 277 5.39 -8.78 15.83
N GLY A 278 4.28 -9.30 15.29
CA GLY A 278 3.12 -9.77 16.07
C GLY A 278 2.30 -8.67 16.75
N ARG A 279 2.58 -7.39 16.47
CA ARG A 279 1.82 -6.21 16.95
C ARG A 279 0.46 -6.08 16.28
N ILE A 280 0.30 -6.64 15.07
CA ILE A 280 -0.94 -6.76 14.31
C ILE A 280 -1.14 -8.24 13.95
N ARG A 281 -2.40 -8.70 13.92
CA ARG A 281 -2.75 -9.95 13.21
C ARG A 281 -3.59 -9.63 11.99
N LEU A 282 -3.30 -10.33 10.88
CA LEU A 282 -4.06 -10.19 9.63
C LEU A 282 -5.58 -10.43 9.80
N ASP A 283 -5.97 -11.24 10.79
CA ASP A 283 -7.35 -11.59 11.11
C ASP A 283 -8.03 -10.67 12.14
N GLU A 284 -7.33 -9.70 12.72
CA GLU A 284 -7.93 -8.83 13.73
C GLU A 284 -8.94 -7.87 13.09
N VAL A 285 -10.03 -7.62 13.82
CA VAL A 285 -11.17 -6.87 13.28
C VAL A 285 -11.03 -5.40 13.65
N LEU A 286 -10.69 -4.58 12.66
CA LEU A 286 -10.71 -3.13 12.75
C LEU A 286 -12.16 -2.63 12.61
N THR A 287 -12.50 -1.58 13.36
CA THR A 287 -13.82 -0.94 13.30
C THR A 287 -13.70 0.41 12.62
N MET A 288 -14.56 0.68 11.65
CA MET A 288 -14.63 1.97 10.98
C MET A 288 -15.37 2.97 11.87
N GLU A 289 -14.74 4.11 12.15
CA GLU A 289 -15.25 5.17 13.01
C GLU A 289 -15.38 6.46 12.18
N GLU A 290 -16.18 7.41 12.65
CA GLU A 290 -16.39 8.71 11.97
C GLU A 290 -15.05 9.41 11.64
N LYS A 291 -14.09 9.39 12.58
CA LYS A 291 -12.73 9.94 12.41
C LYS A 291 -11.91 9.31 11.29
N HIS A 292 -12.29 8.13 10.79
CA HIS A 292 -11.59 7.47 9.69
C HIS A 292 -12.16 7.84 8.32
N ILE A 293 -13.43 8.28 8.24
CA ILE A 293 -14.14 8.47 6.97
C ILE A 293 -13.50 9.60 6.16
N ALA A 294 -13.08 9.27 4.95
CA ALA A 294 -12.36 10.16 4.06
C ALA A 294 -12.86 10.05 2.62
N LYS A 295 -13.09 11.23 2.01
CA LYS A 295 -13.56 11.38 0.62
C LYS A 295 -12.50 10.98 -0.40
N GLY A 296 -12.92 10.86 -1.66
CA GLY A 296 -12.04 10.57 -2.80
C GLY A 296 -12.05 9.09 -3.14
N SER A 297 -10.90 8.51 -3.44
CA SER A 297 -10.76 7.07 -3.72
C SER A 297 -11.13 6.23 -2.51
N GLY A 298 -12.02 5.24 -2.71
CA GLY A 298 -12.43 4.28 -1.69
C GLY A 298 -13.89 3.88 -1.82
N GLU A 299 -14.22 2.74 -1.24
CA GLU A 299 -15.59 2.21 -1.11
C GLU A 299 -16.00 1.97 0.35
N LEU A 300 -15.08 2.19 1.31
CA LEU A 300 -15.39 2.15 2.73
C LEU A 300 -16.14 3.41 3.21
N GLN A 301 -15.95 4.56 2.55
CA GLN A 301 -16.65 5.82 2.87
C GLN A 301 -18.20 5.70 2.79
N ASP A 302 -18.71 4.78 1.98
CA ASP A 302 -20.15 4.55 1.77
C ASP A 302 -20.76 3.50 2.72
N LYS A 303 -19.96 2.95 3.65
CA LYS A 303 -20.42 1.93 4.61
C LYS A 303 -20.90 2.59 5.91
N PRO A 304 -21.83 1.98 6.67
CA PRO A 304 -22.24 2.53 7.97
C PRO A 304 -21.08 2.62 8.97
N VAL A 305 -21.06 3.67 9.79
CA VAL A 305 -20.17 3.78 10.97
C VAL A 305 -20.33 2.55 11.87
N GLY A 306 -19.24 2.03 12.42
CA GLY A 306 -19.22 0.77 13.16
C GLY A 306 -19.13 -0.48 12.27
N SER A 307 -19.03 -0.33 10.94
CA SER A 307 -18.67 -1.42 10.02
C SER A 307 -17.30 -2.02 10.38
N LYS A 308 -17.12 -3.30 10.07
CA LYS A 308 -16.00 -4.11 10.55
C LYS A 308 -15.33 -4.87 9.43
N PHE A 309 -14.00 -4.76 9.38
CA PHE A 309 -13.13 -5.31 8.35
C PHE A 309 -11.93 -5.96 9.04
N THR A 310 -11.35 -7.01 8.46
CA THR A 310 -10.07 -7.52 8.93
C THR A 310 -8.95 -6.53 8.62
N ALA A 311 -7.86 -6.58 9.39
CA ALA A 311 -6.65 -5.82 9.13
C ALA A 311 -6.14 -6.06 7.69
N LEU A 312 -6.16 -7.31 7.22
CA LEU A 312 -5.77 -7.66 5.84
C LEU A 312 -6.72 -7.07 4.78
N GLU A 313 -8.05 -7.17 4.94
CA GLU A 313 -9.00 -6.53 4.00
C GLU A 313 -8.81 -5.00 3.96
N THR A 314 -8.45 -4.39 5.09
CA THR A 314 -8.19 -2.95 5.17
C THR A 314 -6.91 -2.57 4.41
N ALA A 315 -5.84 -3.38 4.52
CA ALA A 315 -4.59 -3.18 3.77
C ALA A 315 -4.75 -3.47 2.26
N ASP A 316 -5.55 -4.49 1.90
CA ASP A 316 -5.93 -4.82 0.53
C ASP A 316 -6.63 -3.61 -0.14
N LEU A 317 -7.66 -3.06 0.50
CA LEU A 317 -8.41 -1.89 0.01
C LEU A 317 -7.57 -0.59 -0.04
N MET A 318 -6.69 -0.38 0.93
CA MET A 318 -5.76 0.77 0.96
C MET A 318 -4.89 0.84 -0.30
N ILE A 319 -4.50 -0.32 -0.84
CA ILE A 319 -3.63 -0.40 -2.03
C ILE A 319 -4.45 -0.55 -3.31
N THR A 320 -5.26 -1.61 -3.40
CA THR A 320 -5.93 -2.03 -4.65
C THR A 320 -6.92 -0.99 -5.18
N ASN A 321 -7.72 -0.42 -4.27
CA ASN A 321 -8.68 0.66 -4.53
C ASN A 321 -8.11 2.06 -4.27
N SER A 322 -6.91 2.14 -3.68
CA SER A 322 -6.39 3.38 -3.09
C SER A 322 -7.31 3.96 -1.99
N ASP A 323 -8.03 3.13 -1.23
CA ASP A 323 -9.10 3.57 -0.32
C ASP A 323 -8.58 4.47 0.82
N ASN A 324 -9.06 5.71 0.89
CA ASN A 324 -8.65 6.72 1.86
C ASN A 324 -9.14 6.42 3.28
N THR A 325 -10.36 5.88 3.43
CA THR A 325 -10.92 5.53 4.74
C THR A 325 -10.20 4.32 5.33
N ALA A 326 -9.90 3.32 4.51
CA ALA A 326 -9.05 2.18 4.89
C ALA A 326 -7.63 2.62 5.28
N THR A 327 -7.07 3.63 4.59
CA THR A 327 -5.76 4.20 4.95
C THR A 327 -5.80 4.82 6.35
N ASN A 328 -6.83 5.62 6.65
CA ASN A 328 -6.96 6.27 7.95
C ASN A 328 -7.19 5.27 9.11
N MET A 329 -7.95 4.20 8.88
CA MET A 329 -8.06 3.08 9.83
C MET A 329 -6.71 2.43 10.15
N LEU A 330 -5.83 2.30 9.15
CA LEU A 330 -4.49 1.73 9.35
C LEU A 330 -3.52 2.72 10.00
N ILE A 331 -3.57 4.01 9.65
CA ILE A 331 -2.80 5.06 10.31
C ILE A 331 -3.10 5.06 11.82
N ASP A 332 -4.39 5.04 12.19
CA ASP A 332 -4.81 4.98 13.60
C ASP A 332 -4.31 3.69 14.28
N ARG A 333 -4.51 2.52 13.65
CA ARG A 333 -4.10 1.22 14.18
C ARG A 333 -2.58 1.06 14.31
N LEU A 334 -1.78 1.81 13.54
CA LEU A 334 -0.32 1.81 13.57
C LEU A 334 0.29 2.83 14.55
N GLY A 335 -0.52 3.57 15.31
CA GLY A 335 -0.03 4.56 16.28
C GLY A 335 0.04 6.00 15.75
N GLY A 336 -0.62 6.29 14.63
CA GLY A 336 -0.76 7.62 14.07
C GLY A 336 0.44 8.11 13.26
N ILE A 337 0.32 9.36 12.79
CA ILE A 337 1.28 10.03 11.89
C ILE A 337 2.69 10.09 12.50
N GLU A 338 2.82 10.31 13.81
CA GLU A 338 4.13 10.41 14.45
C GLU A 338 4.89 9.08 14.42
N SER A 339 4.24 7.98 14.79
CA SER A 339 4.87 6.64 14.76
C SER A 339 5.24 6.22 13.34
N LEU A 340 4.39 6.54 12.36
CA LEU A 340 4.69 6.32 10.94
C LEU A 340 5.91 7.14 10.48
N ASN A 341 5.97 8.44 10.80
CA ASN A 341 7.13 9.28 10.44
C ASN A 341 8.43 8.81 11.09
N GLN A 342 8.39 8.38 12.36
CA GLN A 342 9.55 7.77 13.03
C GLN A 342 10.00 6.49 12.31
N GLN A 343 9.05 5.66 11.87
CA GLN A 343 9.34 4.44 11.09
C GLN A 343 9.95 4.78 9.72
N PHE A 344 9.40 5.75 8.98
CA PHE A 344 9.92 6.17 7.66
C PHE A 344 11.34 6.73 7.76
N ALA A 345 11.63 7.52 8.80
CA ALA A 345 12.96 8.01 9.11
C ALA A 345 13.95 6.87 9.47
N SER A 346 13.49 5.82 10.15
CA SER A 346 14.34 4.64 10.47
C SER A 346 14.78 3.87 9.22
N TRP A 347 13.97 3.87 8.15
CA TRP A 347 14.31 3.34 6.83
C TRP A 347 15.03 4.37 5.94
N GLN A 348 15.46 5.51 6.50
CA GLN A 348 16.16 6.60 5.81
C GLN A 348 15.41 7.22 4.61
N LEU A 349 14.07 7.20 4.63
CA LEU A 349 13.26 7.91 3.64
C LEU A 349 13.28 9.41 3.97
N LYS A 350 14.16 10.16 3.30
CA LYS A 350 14.55 11.52 3.71
C LYS A 350 13.48 12.58 3.43
N GLN A 351 12.63 12.36 2.43
CA GLN A 351 11.58 13.29 2.03
C GLN A 351 10.17 12.75 2.36
N THR A 352 10.08 11.49 2.80
CA THR A 352 8.81 10.81 3.05
C THR A 352 8.29 11.14 4.45
N GLN A 353 7.35 12.08 4.51
CA GLN A 353 6.78 12.56 5.76
C GLN A 353 5.27 12.81 5.59
N MET A 354 4.50 12.32 6.56
CA MET A 354 3.10 12.67 6.72
C MET A 354 2.92 13.88 7.63
N GLN A 355 2.00 14.77 7.23
CA GLN A 355 1.55 15.94 7.99
C GLN A 355 0.04 15.89 8.25
N ASN A 356 -0.74 15.24 7.37
CA ASN A 356 -2.19 15.09 7.49
C ASN A 356 -2.68 13.68 7.15
N ILE A 357 -3.86 13.33 7.66
CA ILE A 357 -4.61 12.11 7.27
C ILE A 357 -5.14 12.22 5.84
N LEU A 358 -5.46 11.08 5.22
CA LEU A 358 -5.99 11.05 3.85
C LEU A 358 -7.42 11.66 3.83
N PRO A 359 -7.82 12.35 2.75
CA PRO A 359 -7.24 12.30 1.39
C PRO A 359 -6.00 13.18 1.14
N ASP A 360 -5.70 14.16 1.99
CA ASP A 360 -4.60 15.13 1.79
C ASP A 360 -4.57 15.77 0.38
N LEU A 361 -5.68 16.37 -0.05
CA LEU A 361 -5.81 16.97 -1.39
C LEU A 361 -4.88 18.18 -1.61
N GLU A 362 -4.55 18.90 -0.55
CA GLU A 362 -3.55 19.99 -0.55
C GLU A 362 -2.11 19.46 -0.75
N GLY A 363 -1.90 18.14 -0.62
CA GLY A 363 -0.61 17.50 -0.85
C GLY A 363 0.45 17.86 0.20
N THR A 364 0.05 17.96 1.47
CA THR A 364 0.95 18.28 2.60
C THR A 364 1.89 17.13 2.95
N ASN A 365 1.44 15.88 2.78
CA ASN A 365 2.27 14.69 2.87
C ASN A 365 3.28 14.67 1.73
N LYS A 366 4.57 14.50 2.03
CA LYS A 366 5.68 14.53 1.07
C LYS A 366 6.32 13.16 0.87
N THR A 367 7.00 13.01 -0.25
CA THR A 367 7.93 11.90 -0.56
C THR A 367 8.85 12.33 -1.72
N SER A 368 9.73 11.43 -2.17
CA SER A 368 10.53 11.61 -3.39
C SER A 368 10.49 10.34 -4.24
N ALA A 369 10.75 10.43 -5.53
CA ALA A 369 10.78 9.25 -6.41
C ALA A 369 11.87 8.24 -5.95
N ARG A 370 12.99 8.76 -5.44
CA ARG A 370 14.11 7.96 -4.93
C ARG A 370 13.83 7.32 -3.57
N ASP A 371 13.12 7.99 -2.67
CA ASP A 371 12.64 7.39 -1.42
C ASP A 371 11.76 6.16 -1.72
N LEU A 372 10.75 6.31 -2.60
CA LEU A 372 9.81 5.24 -2.93
C LEU A 372 10.49 4.04 -3.63
N VAL A 373 11.51 4.29 -4.46
CA VAL A 373 12.28 3.23 -5.13
C VAL A 373 13.26 2.54 -4.18
N ASN A 374 13.96 3.26 -3.31
CA ASN A 374 14.80 2.67 -2.27
C ASN A 374 13.95 1.73 -1.38
N LEU A 375 12.75 2.18 -1.00
CA LEU A 375 11.79 1.38 -0.25
C LEU A 375 11.36 0.11 -1.01
N MET A 376 11.09 0.20 -2.32
CA MET A 376 10.80 -0.98 -3.15
C MET A 376 11.98 -1.96 -3.25
N ALA A 377 13.23 -1.46 -3.21
CA ALA A 377 14.42 -2.30 -3.18
C ALA A 377 14.53 -3.06 -1.86
N ASP A 378 14.30 -2.38 -0.73
CA ASP A 378 14.30 -2.98 0.60
C ASP A 378 13.17 -4.02 0.77
N ILE A 379 11.99 -3.77 0.17
CA ILE A 379 10.91 -4.76 0.08
C ILE A 379 11.37 -5.97 -0.75
N ASN A 380 11.84 -5.78 -1.99
CA ASN A 380 12.25 -6.86 -2.90
C ASN A 380 13.35 -7.75 -2.27
N GLN A 381 14.35 -7.13 -1.63
CA GLN A 381 15.43 -7.81 -0.92
C GLN A 381 15.02 -8.44 0.43
N GLY A 382 13.78 -8.22 0.91
CA GLY A 382 13.28 -8.78 2.17
C GLY A 382 13.93 -8.20 3.43
N LYS A 383 14.28 -6.90 3.41
CA LYS A 383 15.03 -6.23 4.49
C LYS A 383 14.17 -5.67 5.63
N LEU A 384 12.93 -5.26 5.33
CA LEU A 384 12.03 -4.59 6.30
C LEU A 384 10.90 -5.50 6.81
N VAL A 385 10.64 -6.60 6.10
CA VAL A 385 9.54 -7.53 6.34
C VAL A 385 10.01 -8.96 6.02
N SER A 386 9.36 -9.95 6.61
CA SER A 386 9.63 -11.36 6.29
C SER A 386 9.33 -11.66 4.82
N LEU A 387 10.00 -12.67 4.25
CA LEU A 387 9.78 -13.08 2.85
C LEU A 387 8.29 -13.35 2.56
N LYS A 388 7.58 -13.99 3.50
CA LYS A 388 6.13 -14.21 3.41
C LYS A 388 5.36 -12.89 3.33
N SER A 389 5.69 -11.92 4.17
CA SER A 389 5.02 -10.62 4.21
C SER A 389 5.33 -9.77 2.97
N ARG A 390 6.58 -9.78 2.48
CA ARG A 390 6.95 -9.25 1.15
C ARG A 390 6.08 -9.86 0.04
N ASP A 391 5.92 -11.17 0.01
CA ASP A 391 5.20 -11.86 -1.06
C ASP A 391 3.69 -11.52 -1.03
N PHE A 392 3.11 -11.29 0.16
CA PHE A 392 1.77 -10.72 0.29
C PHE A 392 1.70 -9.26 -0.20
N MET A 393 2.67 -8.41 0.18
CA MET A 393 2.71 -7.00 -0.25
C MET A 393 2.79 -6.86 -1.77
N LEU A 394 3.75 -7.54 -2.41
CA LEU A 394 3.94 -7.48 -3.86
C LEU A 394 2.70 -7.99 -4.60
N ARG A 395 2.05 -9.05 -4.10
CA ARG A 395 0.78 -9.57 -4.65
C ARG A 395 -0.37 -8.56 -4.55
N ILE A 396 -0.54 -7.89 -3.42
CA ILE A 396 -1.55 -6.83 -3.24
C ILE A 396 -1.26 -5.65 -4.18
N MET A 397 0.02 -5.28 -4.35
CA MET A 397 0.45 -4.21 -5.27
C MET A 397 0.33 -4.57 -6.76
N GLN A 398 0.37 -5.85 -7.14
CA GLN A 398 0.04 -6.32 -8.49
C GLN A 398 -1.47 -6.18 -8.77
N GLN A 399 -2.31 -6.25 -7.73
CA GLN A 399 -3.77 -6.16 -7.79
C GLN A 399 -4.29 -4.70 -7.74
N THR A 400 -3.41 -3.70 -7.83
CA THR A 400 -3.76 -2.27 -8.00
C THR A 400 -4.68 -2.08 -9.21
N ARG A 401 -5.93 -1.63 -8.99
CA ARG A 401 -6.94 -1.47 -10.04
C ARG A 401 -6.61 -0.32 -11.00
N ASN A 402 -5.93 0.73 -10.54
CA ASN A 402 -5.55 1.87 -11.37
C ASN A 402 -4.32 1.57 -12.25
N ARG A 403 -4.54 0.89 -13.37
CA ARG A 403 -3.49 0.54 -14.35
C ARG A 403 -3.42 1.54 -15.51
N SER A 404 -3.37 2.83 -15.20
CA SER A 404 -3.42 3.94 -16.19
C SER A 404 -2.10 4.72 -16.37
N LEU A 405 -1.11 4.47 -15.51
CA LEU A 405 0.20 5.13 -15.45
C LEU A 405 1.31 4.18 -15.94
N LEU A 406 2.26 3.77 -15.09
CA LEU A 406 3.38 2.89 -15.50
C LEU A 406 2.92 1.62 -16.25
N PRO A 407 1.85 0.89 -15.83
CA PRO A 407 1.39 -0.31 -16.55
C PRO A 407 0.94 -0.10 -18.00
N ARG A 408 0.85 1.14 -18.50
CA ARG A 408 0.51 1.45 -19.90
C ARG A 408 1.72 1.61 -20.82
N GLY A 409 2.92 1.71 -20.27
CA GLY A 409 4.17 1.70 -21.04
C GLY A 409 4.87 0.33 -21.08
N LEU A 410 4.27 -0.72 -20.51
CA LEU A 410 4.87 -2.06 -20.46
C LEU A 410 4.39 -2.93 -21.63
N GLY A 411 5.26 -3.82 -22.12
CA GLY A 411 4.92 -4.82 -23.13
C GLY A 411 4.00 -5.94 -22.61
N GLU A 412 3.54 -6.81 -23.52
CA GLU A 412 2.75 -7.99 -23.13
C GLU A 412 3.59 -8.96 -22.28
N GLY A 413 2.95 -9.57 -21.28
CA GLY A 413 3.59 -10.52 -20.36
C GLY A 413 4.38 -9.88 -19.21
N ALA A 414 4.63 -8.57 -19.24
CA ALA A 414 5.32 -7.87 -18.15
C ALA A 414 4.48 -7.81 -16.87
N PHE A 415 5.09 -8.16 -15.74
CA PHE A 415 4.49 -8.04 -14.41
C PHE A 415 4.91 -6.73 -13.76
N ILE A 416 4.01 -6.15 -12.96
CA ILE A 416 4.29 -4.93 -12.20
C ILE A 416 3.54 -4.91 -10.86
N ALA A 417 4.31 -4.78 -9.78
CA ALA A 417 3.81 -4.49 -8.44
C ALA A 417 3.97 -2.98 -8.18
N HIS A 418 2.87 -2.21 -8.10
CA HIS A 418 2.94 -0.75 -8.06
C HIS A 418 1.87 -0.05 -7.21
N LYS A 419 2.09 1.25 -6.95
CA LYS A 419 1.12 2.13 -6.28
C LYS A 419 1.07 3.54 -6.88
N THR A 420 -0.05 3.85 -7.54
CA THR A 420 -0.35 5.19 -8.08
C THR A 420 -0.73 6.20 -6.98
N GLY A 421 -0.42 7.49 -7.20
CA GLY A 421 -0.99 8.64 -6.51
C GLY A 421 -1.42 9.73 -7.49
N ASN A 422 -2.56 10.39 -7.23
CA ASN A 422 -3.10 11.46 -8.07
C ASN A 422 -3.87 12.47 -7.21
N ILE A 423 -3.47 13.73 -7.27
CA ILE A 423 -4.20 14.93 -6.80
C ILE A 423 -3.92 16.07 -7.80
N ASP A 424 -4.60 17.21 -7.68
CA ASP A 424 -4.53 18.32 -8.63
C ASP A 424 -3.10 18.82 -8.90
N SER A 425 -2.23 18.76 -7.88
CA SER A 425 -0.84 19.25 -7.92
C SER A 425 0.22 18.20 -8.33
N VAL A 426 -0.11 16.91 -8.33
CA VAL A 426 0.82 15.83 -8.70
C VAL A 426 0.09 14.60 -9.26
N SER A 427 0.67 13.97 -10.27
CA SER A 427 0.37 12.58 -10.60
C SER A 427 1.65 11.75 -10.53
N GLY A 428 1.56 10.50 -10.11
CA GLY A 428 2.73 9.66 -9.99
C GLY A 428 2.43 8.20 -9.69
N ASP A 429 3.45 7.37 -9.84
CA ASP A 429 3.38 5.93 -9.69
C ASP A 429 4.79 5.40 -9.37
N VAL A 430 4.86 4.30 -8.62
CA VAL A 430 6.12 3.61 -8.29
C VAL A 430 5.89 2.12 -8.33
N GLY A 431 6.82 1.36 -8.92
CA GLY A 431 6.72 -0.08 -8.93
C GLY A 431 8.03 -0.83 -9.21
N LEU A 432 7.94 -2.14 -8.95
CA LEU A 432 8.86 -3.17 -9.40
C LEU A 432 8.29 -3.82 -10.66
N ILE A 433 9.08 -3.87 -11.73
CA ILE A 433 8.72 -4.47 -13.01
C ILE A 433 9.59 -5.71 -13.22
N ASP A 434 8.94 -6.81 -13.61
CA ASP A 434 9.57 -8.05 -14.06
C ASP A 434 9.19 -8.29 -15.53
N MET A 435 10.17 -8.32 -16.43
CA MET A 435 9.96 -8.43 -17.89
C MET A 435 10.02 -9.89 -18.37
N PRO A 436 9.36 -10.25 -19.50
CA PRO A 436 9.36 -11.62 -20.03
C PRO A 436 10.75 -12.14 -20.47
N ASN A 437 11.70 -11.26 -20.76
CA ASN A 437 13.10 -11.59 -21.07
C ASN A 437 13.95 -11.85 -19.81
N GLY A 438 13.35 -11.80 -18.60
CA GLY A 438 14.02 -11.96 -17.31
C GLY A 438 14.51 -10.65 -16.68
N LYS A 439 14.49 -9.53 -17.41
CA LYS A 439 15.01 -8.23 -16.96
C LYS A 439 14.16 -7.65 -15.82
N ARG A 440 14.81 -7.14 -14.77
CA ARG A 440 14.14 -6.61 -13.56
C ARG A 440 14.56 -5.17 -13.27
N TYR A 441 13.59 -4.29 -13.01
CA TYR A 441 13.90 -2.89 -12.66
C TYR A 441 12.88 -2.27 -11.68
N LEU A 442 13.34 -1.25 -10.95
CA LEU A 442 12.52 -0.41 -10.08
C LEU A 442 12.39 0.98 -10.70
N VAL A 443 11.19 1.54 -10.77
CA VAL A 443 11.00 2.93 -11.20
C VAL A 443 9.95 3.65 -10.36
N GLY A 444 10.27 4.90 -10.00
CA GLY A 444 9.35 5.87 -9.43
C GLY A 444 9.29 7.11 -10.33
N VAL A 445 8.08 7.54 -10.68
CA VAL A 445 7.83 8.75 -11.47
C VAL A 445 6.78 9.59 -10.76
N LEU A 446 7.14 10.81 -10.35
CA LEU A 446 6.27 11.77 -9.68
C LEU A 446 6.31 13.09 -10.47
N VAL A 447 5.22 13.44 -11.16
CA VAL A 447 5.11 14.62 -12.01
C VAL A 447 4.27 15.69 -11.31
N GLN A 448 4.93 16.74 -10.83
CA GLN A 448 4.23 17.94 -10.34
C GLN A 448 3.59 18.68 -11.53
N ARG A 449 2.39 19.23 -11.34
CA ARG A 449 1.57 19.85 -12.39
C ARG A 449 0.63 20.91 -11.81
N GLU A 450 -0.05 21.63 -12.69
CA GLU A 450 -1.13 22.56 -12.32
C GLU A 450 -2.49 21.91 -12.62
N ALA A 451 -3.47 22.08 -11.72
CA ALA A 451 -4.90 21.85 -11.95
C ALA A 451 -5.28 20.53 -12.68
N ASP A 452 -4.76 19.39 -12.22
CA ASP A 452 -5.03 18.05 -12.77
C ASP A 452 -4.64 17.88 -14.27
N ASP A 453 -3.64 18.61 -14.78
CA ASP A 453 -3.21 18.52 -16.18
C ASP A 453 -3.00 17.06 -16.63
N PRO A 454 -3.76 16.56 -17.63
CA PRO A 454 -3.70 15.17 -18.07
C PRO A 454 -2.40 14.83 -18.81
N GLN A 455 -1.63 15.83 -19.27
CA GLN A 455 -0.32 15.62 -19.89
C GLN A 455 0.69 15.02 -18.91
N ALA A 456 0.52 15.21 -17.60
CA ALA A 456 1.32 14.53 -16.59
C ALA A 456 1.12 13.01 -16.62
N ASN A 457 -0.13 12.56 -16.75
CA ASN A 457 -0.47 11.14 -16.86
C ASN A 457 0.12 10.54 -18.14
N GLU A 458 0.06 11.28 -19.25
CA GLU A 458 0.64 10.84 -20.53
C GLU A 458 2.18 10.80 -20.50
N LEU A 459 2.83 11.81 -19.91
CA LEU A 459 4.28 11.83 -19.70
C LEU A 459 4.76 10.61 -18.90
N ILE A 460 4.03 10.19 -17.85
CA ILE A 460 4.37 8.98 -17.07
C ILE A 460 4.30 7.71 -17.94
N ARG A 461 3.34 7.61 -18.86
CA ARG A 461 3.24 6.47 -19.79
C ARG A 461 4.40 6.45 -20.79
N GLN A 462 4.73 7.62 -21.35
CA GLN A 462 5.80 7.77 -22.32
C GLN A 462 7.16 7.45 -21.68
N ILE A 463 7.42 7.95 -20.48
CA ILE A 463 8.61 7.60 -19.69
C ILE A 463 8.68 6.09 -19.45
N SER A 464 7.57 5.45 -19.02
CA SER A 464 7.54 4.00 -18.83
C SER A 464 7.78 3.22 -20.11
N SER A 465 7.26 3.70 -21.25
CA SER A 465 7.42 3.09 -22.57
C SER A 465 8.87 3.18 -23.06
N THR A 466 9.51 4.35 -22.92
CA THR A 466 10.93 4.54 -23.25
C THR A 466 11.85 3.67 -22.39
N ILE A 467 11.55 3.53 -21.09
CA ILE A 467 12.31 2.66 -20.17
C ILE A 467 12.13 1.18 -20.56
N TYR A 468 10.90 0.74 -20.83
CA TYR A 468 10.64 -0.64 -21.22
C TYR A 468 11.34 -0.98 -22.55
N GLN A 469 11.21 -0.13 -23.57
CA GLN A 469 11.85 -0.32 -24.88
C GLN A 469 13.38 -0.33 -24.81
N TYR A 470 13.98 0.47 -23.92
CA TYR A 470 15.43 0.44 -23.66
C TYR A 470 15.87 -0.93 -23.14
N PHE A 471 15.16 -1.49 -22.17
CA PHE A 471 15.47 -2.83 -21.61
C PHE A 471 15.03 -4.02 -22.48
N ASP A 472 14.12 -3.80 -23.43
CA ASP A 472 13.70 -4.82 -24.41
C ASP A 472 14.70 -4.92 -25.60
N THR A 473 15.37 -3.81 -25.93
CA THR A 473 16.34 -3.72 -27.04
C THR A 473 17.80 -3.80 -26.61
N ALA A 474 18.12 -3.57 -25.34
CA ALA A 474 19.46 -3.75 -24.79
C ALA A 474 19.87 -5.23 -24.78
N THR A 475 20.77 -5.63 -25.69
CA THR A 475 21.39 -6.96 -25.65
C THR A 475 22.18 -7.12 -24.35
N ASP A 476 21.86 -8.16 -23.58
CA ASP A 476 22.24 -8.31 -22.18
C ASP A 476 23.76 -8.18 -21.93
N PRO A 477 24.22 -7.15 -21.19
CA PRO A 477 25.61 -7.07 -20.76
C PRO A 477 25.86 -8.15 -19.71
N LYS A 478 26.89 -8.98 -19.93
CA LYS A 478 27.16 -10.20 -19.15
C LYS A 478 26.93 -10.01 -17.64
N PRO A 479 26.18 -10.90 -16.98
CA PRO A 479 25.80 -10.74 -15.58
C PRO A 479 27.03 -10.61 -14.67
N ASN A 480 26.95 -9.68 -13.72
CA ASN A 480 27.99 -9.44 -12.73
C ASN A 480 28.08 -10.64 -11.76
N PRO A 481 29.21 -11.34 -11.64
CA PRO A 481 29.33 -12.53 -10.78
C PRO A 481 29.19 -12.24 -9.28
N ASP A 482 29.31 -10.97 -8.86
CA ASP A 482 29.25 -10.58 -7.44
C ASP A 482 27.82 -10.25 -6.94
N LEU A 483 26.79 -10.40 -7.78
CA LEU A 483 25.38 -10.29 -7.36
C LEU A 483 24.76 -11.68 -7.13
N PRO A 484 24.05 -11.92 -6.01
CA PRO A 484 23.47 -13.22 -5.70
C PRO A 484 22.28 -13.52 -6.63
N THR A 485 22.47 -14.43 -7.58
CA THR A 485 21.39 -14.99 -8.40
C THR A 485 20.39 -15.75 -7.52
N THR A 486 19.10 -15.55 -7.78
CA THR A 486 18.03 -16.29 -7.09
C THR A 486 18.06 -17.77 -7.49
N PRO A 487 18.08 -18.73 -6.56
CA PRO A 487 18.22 -20.15 -6.86
C PRO A 487 16.90 -20.79 -7.29
N ASP A 488 16.44 -20.44 -8.49
CA ASP A 488 15.41 -21.16 -9.26
C ASP A 488 15.75 -21.01 -10.75
N GLN A 489 16.41 -22.04 -11.32
CA GLN A 489 16.64 -22.35 -12.76
C GLN A 489 17.79 -23.38 -12.92
N VAL A 490 17.85 -24.42 -12.08
CA VAL A 490 18.80 -25.56 -12.25
C VAL A 490 18.11 -26.89 -11.93
N GLN A 491 17.28 -27.37 -12.86
CA GLN A 491 17.05 -28.81 -13.13
C GLN A 491 16.02 -28.98 -14.27
N ASP A 492 16.50 -29.00 -15.52
CA ASP A 492 16.18 -30.14 -16.40
C ASP A 492 17.15 -30.19 -17.61
N ASN A 493 18.20 -31.01 -17.51
CA ASN A 493 18.93 -31.62 -18.63
C ASN A 493 19.98 -32.61 -18.10
N GLN A 494 20.17 -33.71 -18.82
CA GLN A 494 21.10 -34.83 -18.51
C GLN A 494 20.76 -35.69 -17.27
N GLN A 495 19.86 -36.67 -17.46
CA GLN A 495 20.28 -38.06 -17.69
C GLN A 495 19.19 -38.88 -18.42
#